data_AF-A0A358Q3I1-F1
#
_entry.id   AF-A0A358Q3I1-F1
#
_cell.length_a   1.000
_cell.length_b   1.000
_cell.length_c   1.000
_cell.angle_alpha   90.00
_cell.angle_beta   90.00
_cell.angle_gamma   90.00
#
_symmetry.space_group_name_H-M   'P 1'
#
loop_
_entity.id
_entity.type
_entity.pdbx_description
1 polymer ?
#
loop_
_entity_poly.entity_id
_entity_poly.type
_entity_poly.pdbx_seq_one_letter_code
_entity_poly.pdbx_strand_id
1 'polypeptide(L)' 'MHIGHNPDDIDHESLAMRHLGEGIVKEQAGHLHEALNEYMLASVLDPELEMASIKVIKLNQKLGLSPWKRG' A
#
# COMPACT_ATOMS: atom_id res chain seq x y z
N MET A 1 -22.12 -29.63 7.73
CA MET A 1 -22.15 -28.83 6.48
C MET A 1 -20.85 -28.06 6.45
N HIS A 2 -19.82 -28.62 5.84
CA HIS A 2 -18.52 -27.97 5.68
C HIS A 2 -18.71 -26.99 4.51
N ILE A 3 -18.89 -25.70 4.81
CA ILE A 3 -18.95 -24.67 3.78
C ILE A 3 -17.58 -24.69 3.12
N GLY A 4 -17.54 -25.13 1.86
CA GLY A 4 -16.33 -25.14 1.06
C GLY A 4 -15.84 -23.72 0.91
N HIS A 5 -14.90 -23.33 1.77
CA HIS A 5 -14.05 -22.18 1.55
C HIS A 5 -13.12 -22.61 0.42
N ASN A 6 -13.50 -22.31 -0.81
CA ASN A 6 -12.66 -22.48 -1.98
C ASN A 6 -11.42 -21.60 -1.75
N PRO A 7 -10.22 -22.16 -1.52
CA PRO A 7 -9.02 -21.37 -1.25
C PRO A 7 -8.38 -20.83 -2.54
N ASP A 8 -9.09 -20.89 -3.67
CA ASP A 8 -8.59 -20.55 -5.01
C ASP A 8 -8.94 -19.12 -5.44
N ASP A 9 -9.76 -18.41 -4.66
CA ASP A 9 -9.93 -16.97 -4.75
C ASP A 9 -8.89 -16.33 -3.82
N ILE A 10 -7.62 -16.41 -4.22
CA ILE A 10 -6.59 -15.51 -3.68
C ILE A 10 -6.93 -14.12 -4.24
N ASP A 11 -7.92 -13.53 -3.61
CA ASP A 11 -8.44 -12.19 -3.81
C ASP A 11 -7.28 -11.22 -4.06
N HIS A 12 -7.27 -10.54 -5.20
CA HIS A 12 -6.34 -9.43 -5.42
C HIS A 12 -6.43 -8.37 -4.30
N GLU A 13 -7.61 -8.26 -3.66
CA GLU A 13 -7.85 -7.48 -2.44
C GLU A 13 -6.89 -7.88 -1.30
N SER A 14 -6.63 -9.19 -1.11
CA SER A 14 -5.71 -9.67 -0.06
C SER A 14 -4.25 -9.28 -0.33
N LEU A 15 -3.83 -9.23 -1.60
CA LEU A 15 -2.46 -8.87 -1.93
C LEU A 15 -2.21 -7.37 -1.74
N ALA A 16 -3.16 -6.53 -2.15
CA ALA A 16 -3.10 -5.09 -1.90
C ALA A 16 -3.10 -4.77 -0.40
N MET A 17 -3.98 -5.42 0.37
CA MET A 17 -4.01 -5.28 1.83
C MET A 17 -2.72 -5.76 2.50
N ARG A 18 -2.11 -6.84 1.99
CA ARG A 18 -0.82 -7.31 2.50
C ARG A 18 0.27 -6.27 2.30
N HIS A 19 0.39 -5.71 1.09
CA HIS A 19 1.36 -4.65 0.82
C HIS A 19 1.06 -3.38 1.64
N LEU A 20 -0.22 -3.04 1.85
CA LEU A 20 -0.61 -1.97 2.76
C LEU A 20 -0.10 -2.22 4.19
N GLY A 21 -0.28 -3.44 4.71
CA GLY A 21 0.22 -3.84 6.03
C GLY A 21 1.74 -3.77 6.14
N GLU A 22 2.46 -4.32 5.16
CA GLU A 22 3.93 -4.26 5.09
C GLU A 22 4.43 -2.81 5.06
N GLY A 23 3.78 -1.95 4.27
CA GLY A 23 4.09 -0.52 4.23
C GLY A 23 3.93 0.16 5.59
N ILE A 24 2.89 -0.20 6.35
CA ILE A 24 2.64 0.33 7.71
C ILE A 24 3.75 -0.09 8.67
N VAL A 25 4.20 -1.34 8.61
CA VAL A 25 5.29 -1.84 9.45
C VAL A 25 6.61 -1.14 9.11
N LYS A 26 6.93 -1.02 7.82
CA LYS A 26 8.13 -0.32 7.34
C LYS A 26 8.11 1.18 7.66
N GLU A 27 6.94 1.83 7.58
CA GLU A 27 6.75 3.23 7.96
C GLU A 27 7.08 3.46 9.44
N GLN A 28 6.60 2.55 10.30
CA GLN A 28 6.87 2.57 11.74
C GLN A 28 8.35 2.28 12.06
N ALA A 29 8.99 1.42 11.28
CA ALA A 29 10.43 1.16 11.38
C ALA A 29 11.30 2.33 10.89
N GLY A 30 10.71 3.38 10.31
CA GLY A 30 11.43 4.52 9.74
C GLY A 30 11.95 4.29 8.32
N HIS A 31 11.64 3.14 7.72
CA HIS A 31 12.03 2.79 6.35
C HIS A 31 11.04 3.40 5.35
N LEU A 32 11.01 4.73 5.30
CA LEU A 32 9.99 5.49 4.55
C LEU A 32 10.03 5.23 3.04
N HIS A 33 11.20 4.99 2.45
CA HIS A 33 11.31 4.68 1.01
C HIS A 33 10.73 3.30 0.68
N GLU A 34 11.02 2.30 1.50
CA GLU A 34 10.46 0.96 1.30
C GLU A 34 8.96 0.93 1.58
N ALA A 35 8.51 1.62 2.63
CA ALA A 35 7.09 1.79 2.93
C ALA A 35 6.34 2.42 1.76
N LEU A 36 6.92 3.45 1.13
CA LEU A 36 6.35 4.08 -0.06
C LEU A 36 6.20 3.08 -1.21
N ASN A 37 7.21 2.26 -1.45
CA ASN A 37 7.17 1.22 -2.49
C ASN A 37 6.03 0.22 -2.24
N GLU A 38 5.87 -0.26 -1.00
CA GLU A 38 4.78 -1.17 -0.65
C GLU A 38 3.41 -0.53 -0.85
N TYR A 39 3.21 0.72 -0.42
CA TYR A 39 1.94 1.42 -0.62
C TYR A 39 1.64 1.70 -2.10
N MET A 40 2.66 1.94 -2.91
CA MET A 40 2.51 2.07 -4.36
C MET A 40 2.05 0.76 -4.99
N LEU A 41 2.68 -0.37 -4.63
CA LEU A 41 2.24 -1.68 -5.06
C LEU A 41 0.80 -1.97 -4.63
N ALA A 42 0.45 -1.66 -3.38
CA ALA A 42 -0.93 -1.82 -2.89
C ALA A 42 -1.93 -1.00 -3.71
N SER A 43 -1.60 0.25 -4.05
CA SER A 43 -2.45 1.13 -4.86
C SER A 43 -2.56 0.70 -6.34
N VAL A 44 -1.53 0.04 -6.89
CA VAL A 44 -1.56 -0.53 -8.24
C VAL A 44 -2.37 -1.82 -8.28
N LEU A 45 -2.27 -2.64 -7.24
CA LEU A 45 -2.98 -3.91 -7.12
C LEU A 45 -4.47 -3.70 -6.86
N ASP A 46 -4.81 -2.74 -6.02
CA ASP A 46 -6.18 -2.34 -5.76
C ASP A 46 -6.30 -0.81 -5.84
N PRO A 47 -6.74 -0.27 -6.99
CA PRO A 47 -6.91 1.17 -7.16
C PRO A 47 -8.11 1.72 -6.37
N GLU A 48 -9.03 0.85 -5.92
CA GLU A 48 -10.17 1.24 -5.07
C GLU A 48 -9.78 1.37 -3.59
N LEU A 49 -8.60 0.86 -3.20
CA LEU A 49 -8.02 0.93 -1.86
C LEU A 49 -7.50 2.34 -1.58
N GLU A 50 -8.43 3.25 -1.29
CA GLU A 50 -8.18 4.67 -1.02
C GLU A 50 -7.09 4.87 0.06
N MET A 51 -7.06 3.99 1.07
CA MET A 51 -6.03 3.98 2.11
C MET A 51 -4.61 3.87 1.56
N ALA A 52 -4.36 3.03 0.56
CA ALA A 52 -3.03 2.87 -0.04
C ALA A 52 -2.61 4.16 -0.76
N SER A 53 -3.50 4.73 -1.58
CA SER A 53 -3.29 5.99 -2.28
C SER A 53 -3.02 7.16 -1.32
N ILE A 54 -3.79 7.28 -0.24
CA ILE A 54 -3.57 8.29 0.81
C ILE A 54 -2.19 8.11 1.46
N LYS A 55 -1.80 6.87 1.77
CA LYS A 55 -0.50 6.56 2.35
C LYS A 55 0.66 6.95 1.42
N VAL A 56 0.57 6.66 0.12
CA VAL A 56 1.56 7.09 -0.90
C VAL A 56 1.71 8.61 -0.91
N ILE A 57 0.60 9.36 -0.94
CA ILE A 57 0.62 10.83 -0.96
C ILE A 57 1.29 11.38 0.31
N LYS A 58 0.89 10.85 1.47
CA LYS A 58 1.43 11.27 2.77
C LYS A 58 2.93 10.99 2.88
N LEU A 59 3.39 9.83 2.41
CA LEU A 59 4.81 9.50 2.42
C LEU A 59 5.61 10.36 1.43
N ASN A 60 5.09 10.62 0.23
CA ASN A 60 5.72 11.55 -0.72
C ASN A 60 5.90 12.95 -0.12
N GLN A 61 4.87 13.47 0.57
CA GLN A 61 4.96 14.75 1.28
C GLN A 61 6.01 14.71 2.38
N LYS A 62 6.03 13.65 3.19
CA LYS A 62 7.01 13.46 4.28
C LYS A 62 8.45 13.37 3.78
N LEU A 63 8.65 12.76 2.60
CA LEU A 63 9.94 12.63 1.94
C LEU A 63 10.35 13.89 1.16
N GLY A 64 9.47 14.90 1.06
CA GLY A 64 9.72 16.09 0.25
C GLY A 64 9.73 15.83 -1.26
N LEU A 65 9.21 14.67 -1.69
CA LEU A 65 9.03 14.28 -3.09
C LEU A 65 7.77 14.92 -3.69
N SER A 66 7.51 16.19 -3.38
CA SER A 66 6.38 16.92 -3.92
C SER A 66 6.63 17.20 -5.41
N PRO A 67 5.74 16.78 -6.33
CA PRO A 67 5.93 17.01 -7.77
C PRO A 67 5.91 18.50 -8.16
N TRP A 68 5.56 19.38 -7.22
CA TRP A 68 5.40 20.83 -7.41
C TRP A 68 6.60 21.67 -6.92
N LYS A 69 7.69 21.04 -6.44
CA LYS A 69 8.94 21.71 -6.06
C LYS A 69 9.97 21.64 -7.21
N ARG A 70 9.57 22.04 -8.42
CA ARG A 70 10.52 22.50 -9.45
C ARG A 70 10.16 23.96 -9.72
N GLY A 71 11.10 24.84 -9.41
CA GLY A 71 10.94 26.30 -9.41
C GLY A 71 10.69 26.91 -10.77
#